data_AF-A0A430B5X1-F1
#
_entry.id   AF-A0A430B5X1-F1
#
_cell.length_a   1.000
_cell.length_b   1.000
_cell.length_c   1.000
_cell.angle_alpha   90.00
_cell.angle_beta   90.00
_cell.angle_gamma   90.00
#
_symmetry.space_group_name_H-M   'P 1'
#
loop_
_entity.id
_entity.type
_entity.pdbx_description
1 polymer ?
#
loop_
_entity_poly.entity_id
_entity_poly.type
_entity_poly.pdbx_seq_one_letter_code
_entity_poly.pdbx_strand_id
1 'polypeptide(L)'
;MGNLTLVLIIGHLLADFPLQQQGMKETKKGIRTHVMTHIIVSGLLSVIFLFFFSKVNFALIYRILLTIVLISLFHFLVDSAKEGLKKHIDQFISTPHIRMAVQTGLYVLDQLIHLTIIVLVVTWIFGIKFNFYHFFDAFIQKEIQLPFSTQILLTIIVILLSVFFVGYLIASVLSYFKPDNEIREKIKMEECRQQDERPHIIEKVTIKKATYVTDSPEKAGMWIGILERLLILILCLADSITGISFIIAMKALTRFKQFDDKSFAEYYLIGSMLSIMFSLMLGYFLRFVWMV
;
A
#
# COMPACT_ATOMS: atom_id res chain seq x y z
N MET A 1 25.38 -6.90 9.44
CA MET A 1 24.18 -7.66 9.01
C MET A 1 22.97 -6.77 8.70
N GLY A 2 23.03 -5.43 8.86
CA GLY A 2 21.89 -4.55 8.53
C GLY A 2 21.39 -4.72 7.09
N ASN A 3 22.30 -4.82 6.12
CA ASN A 3 21.92 -5.09 4.72
C ASN A 3 21.16 -6.41 4.54
N LEU A 4 21.50 -7.47 5.28
CA LEU A 4 20.74 -8.73 5.23
C LEU A 4 19.31 -8.53 5.73
N THR A 5 19.13 -7.79 6.83
CA THR A 5 17.80 -7.43 7.34
C THR A 5 17.00 -6.67 6.27
N LEU A 6 17.59 -5.68 5.62
CA LEU A 6 16.92 -4.92 4.56
C LEU A 6 16.56 -5.80 3.36
N VAL A 7 17.44 -6.71 2.95
CA VAL A 7 17.19 -7.68 1.87
C VAL A 7 16.02 -8.61 2.23
N LEU A 8 15.93 -9.08 3.46
CA LEU A 8 14.81 -9.90 3.93
C LEU A 8 13.50 -9.10 4.00
N ILE A 9 13.55 -7.83 4.38
CA ILE A 9 12.39 -6.92 4.34
C ILE A 9 11.91 -6.72 2.89
N ILE A 10 12.82 -6.51 1.94
CA ILE A 10 12.48 -6.42 0.51
C ILE A 10 11.82 -7.73 0.05
N GLY A 11 12.38 -8.88 0.42
CA GLY A 11 11.83 -10.18 0.07
C GLY A 11 10.40 -10.38 0.59
N HIS A 12 10.17 -9.99 1.84
CA HIS A 12 8.84 -10.00 2.45
C HIS A 12 7.85 -9.07 1.71
N LEU A 13 8.22 -7.80 1.48
CA LEU A 13 7.37 -6.83 0.77
C LEU A 13 7.03 -7.30 -0.65
N LEU A 14 7.99 -7.90 -1.37
CA LEU A 14 7.75 -8.45 -2.70
C LEU A 14 6.81 -9.66 -2.66
N ALA A 15 6.97 -10.54 -1.68
CA ALA A 15 6.16 -11.74 -1.55
C ALA A 15 4.72 -11.44 -1.14
N ASP A 16 4.49 -10.48 -0.23
CA ASP A 16 3.16 -10.11 0.26
C ASP A 16 2.38 -9.18 -0.68
N PHE A 17 3.04 -8.40 -1.53
CA PHE A 17 2.35 -7.44 -2.39
C PHE A 17 2.35 -7.85 -3.87
N PRO A 18 3.40 -7.60 -4.68
CA PRO A 18 3.34 -7.87 -6.11
C PRO A 18 3.21 -9.35 -6.47
N LEU A 19 3.70 -10.27 -5.63
CA LEU A 19 3.68 -11.71 -5.91
C LEU A 19 2.52 -12.46 -5.24
N GLN A 20 1.76 -11.79 -4.36
CA GLN A 20 0.58 -12.38 -3.76
C GLN A 20 -0.60 -12.34 -4.75
N GLN A 21 -1.00 -13.51 -5.27
CA GLN A 21 -2.19 -13.61 -6.13
C GLN A 21 -3.47 -13.48 -5.28
N GLN A 22 -4.48 -12.79 -5.83
CA GLN A 22 -5.78 -12.61 -5.19
C GLN A 22 -6.44 -13.99 -4.93
N GLY A 23 -6.94 -14.21 -3.72
CA GLY A 23 -7.59 -15.47 -3.33
C GLY A 23 -6.65 -16.61 -2.89
N MET A 24 -5.31 -16.43 -2.89
CA MET A 24 -4.38 -17.48 -2.42
C MET A 24 -4.63 -17.90 -0.96
N LYS A 25 -5.12 -17.00 -0.12
CA LYS A 25 -5.37 -17.29 1.30
C LYS A 25 -6.67 -18.10 1.54
N GLU A 26 -7.48 -18.33 0.51
CA GLU A 26 -8.79 -18.98 0.64
C GLU A 26 -8.74 -20.51 0.42
N THR A 27 -7.66 -21.02 -0.18
CA THR A 27 -7.52 -22.46 -0.48
C THR A 27 -6.27 -23.04 0.19
N LYS A 28 -6.35 -24.31 0.64
CA LYS A 28 -5.17 -25.03 1.18
C LYS A 28 -3.98 -25.02 0.21
N LYS A 29 -4.26 -25.13 -1.10
CA LYS A 29 -3.24 -25.05 -2.16
C LYS A 29 -2.62 -23.66 -2.24
N GLY A 30 -3.43 -22.60 -2.15
CA GLY A 30 -2.94 -21.22 -2.20
C GLY A 30 -2.09 -20.83 -0.99
N ILE A 31 -2.44 -21.29 0.22
CA ILE A 31 -1.61 -21.10 1.43
C ILE A 31 -0.22 -21.70 1.22
N ARG A 32 -0.13 -22.93 0.71
CA ARG A 32 1.15 -23.57 0.41
C ARG A 32 1.95 -22.79 -0.61
N THR A 33 1.31 -22.34 -1.70
CA THR A 33 1.98 -21.53 -2.72
C THR A 33 2.50 -20.22 -2.13
N HIS A 34 1.74 -19.58 -1.24
CA HIS A 34 2.14 -18.33 -0.59
C HIS A 34 3.43 -18.51 0.24
N VAL A 35 3.45 -19.50 1.12
CA VAL A 35 4.65 -19.82 1.93
C VAL A 35 5.84 -20.16 1.02
N MET A 36 5.60 -20.87 -0.08
CA MET A 36 6.65 -21.23 -1.03
C MET A 36 7.22 -20.00 -1.75
N THR A 37 6.38 -19.03 -2.14
CA THR A 37 6.83 -17.75 -2.70
C THR A 37 7.76 -17.01 -1.73
N HIS A 38 7.40 -16.95 -0.45
CA HIS A 38 8.24 -16.32 0.59
C HIS A 38 9.62 -16.96 0.71
N ILE A 39 9.66 -18.29 0.78
CA ILE A 39 10.93 -19.06 0.86
C ILE A 39 11.78 -18.82 -0.38
N ILE A 40 11.17 -18.88 -1.58
CA ILE A 40 11.90 -18.74 -2.85
C ILE A 40 12.46 -17.32 -3.00
N VAL A 41 11.64 -16.29 -2.80
CA VAL A 41 12.05 -14.89 -2.98
C VAL A 41 13.12 -14.52 -1.95
N SER A 42 12.90 -14.87 -0.68
CA SER A 42 13.87 -14.59 0.39
C SER A 42 15.17 -15.38 0.19
N GLY A 43 15.07 -16.62 -0.30
CA GLY A 43 16.22 -17.45 -0.66
C GLY A 43 17.03 -16.85 -1.80
N LEU A 44 16.37 -16.48 -2.90
CA LEU A 44 17.02 -15.88 -4.07
C LEU A 44 17.74 -14.57 -3.70
N LEU A 45 17.07 -13.70 -2.96
CA LEU A 45 17.64 -12.44 -2.51
C LEU A 45 18.81 -12.65 -1.53
N SER A 46 18.73 -13.66 -0.67
CA SER A 46 19.83 -14.02 0.23
C SER A 46 21.03 -14.61 -0.52
N VAL A 47 20.81 -15.34 -1.61
CA VAL A 47 21.90 -15.81 -2.51
C VAL A 47 22.58 -14.62 -3.19
N ILE A 48 21.80 -13.67 -3.71
CA ILE A 48 22.34 -12.43 -4.29
C ILE A 48 23.15 -11.67 -3.23
N PHE A 49 22.64 -11.55 -2.00
CA PHE A 49 23.36 -10.92 -0.90
C PHE A 49 24.70 -11.61 -0.59
N LEU A 50 24.72 -12.95 -0.57
CA LEU A 50 25.93 -13.74 -0.32
C LEU A 50 26.97 -13.57 -1.43
N PHE A 51 26.55 -13.39 -2.69
CA PHE A 51 27.47 -13.16 -3.82
C PHE A 51 28.33 -11.90 -3.63
N PHE A 52 27.79 -10.85 -3.02
CA PHE A 52 28.52 -9.61 -2.74
C PHE A 52 29.37 -9.66 -1.46
N PHE A 53 29.34 -10.76 -0.69
CA PHE A 53 30.11 -10.91 0.55
C PHE A 53 31.36 -11.75 0.32
N SER A 54 32.55 -11.15 0.52
CA SER A 54 33.83 -11.81 0.19
C SER A 54 34.21 -13.00 1.08
N LYS A 55 33.49 -13.26 2.17
CA LYS A 55 33.77 -14.36 3.11
C LYS A 55 32.51 -15.15 3.43
N VAL A 56 32.12 -16.03 2.51
CA VAL A 56 31.03 -16.99 2.75
C VAL A 56 31.59 -18.20 3.50
N ASN A 57 31.01 -18.55 4.65
CA ASN A 57 31.31 -19.77 5.38
C ASN A 57 30.04 -20.60 5.60
N PHE A 58 30.20 -21.89 5.89
CA PHE A 58 29.08 -22.80 6.12
C PHE A 58 28.17 -22.34 7.27
N ALA A 59 28.76 -21.78 8.34
CA ALA A 59 28.02 -21.26 9.48
C ALA A 59 27.08 -20.09 9.10
N LEU A 60 27.51 -19.18 8.22
CA LEU A 60 26.70 -18.07 7.73
C LEU A 60 25.53 -18.58 6.88
N ILE A 61 25.80 -19.52 5.96
CA ILE A 61 24.75 -20.14 5.12
C ILE A 61 23.69 -20.79 6.00
N TYR A 62 24.11 -21.60 6.99
CA TYR A 62 23.19 -22.25 7.93
C TYR A 62 22.34 -21.24 8.71
N ARG A 63 22.95 -20.15 9.23
CA ARG A 63 22.21 -19.09 9.95
C ARG A 63 21.19 -18.39 9.06
N ILE A 64 21.51 -18.12 7.79
CA ILE A 64 20.58 -17.51 6.83
C ILE A 64 19.42 -18.45 6.52
N LEU A 65 19.69 -19.73 6.24
CA LEU A 65 18.64 -20.71 5.99
C LEU A 65 17.70 -20.85 7.20
N LEU A 66 18.27 -20.93 8.40
CA LEU A 66 17.49 -20.97 9.65
C LEU A 66 16.64 -19.70 9.81
N THR A 67 17.19 -18.52 9.48
CA THR A 67 16.46 -17.24 9.52
C THR A 67 15.25 -17.26 8.57
N ILE A 68 15.43 -17.70 7.32
CA ILE A 68 14.34 -17.78 6.32
C ILE A 68 13.23 -18.72 6.80
N VAL A 69 13.59 -19.89 7.33
CA VAL A 69 12.62 -20.87 7.83
C VAL A 69 11.83 -20.28 9.02
N LEU A 70 12.51 -19.65 9.97
CA LEU A 70 11.86 -19.05 11.14
C LEU A 70 10.94 -17.89 10.76
N ILE A 71 11.39 -16.98 9.88
CA ILE A 71 10.55 -15.88 9.39
C ILE A 71 9.32 -16.44 8.66
N SER A 72 9.48 -17.45 7.80
CA SER A 72 8.36 -18.08 7.09
C SER A 72 7.36 -18.75 8.04
N LEU A 73 7.85 -19.39 9.11
CA LEU A 73 7.01 -19.99 10.15
C LEU A 73 6.20 -18.93 10.88
N PHE A 74 6.86 -17.86 11.35
CA PHE A 74 6.18 -16.79 12.06
C PHE A 74 5.20 -16.04 11.16
N HIS A 75 5.53 -15.82 9.89
CA HIS A 75 4.62 -15.24 8.90
C HIS A 75 3.31 -16.04 8.83
N PHE A 76 3.41 -17.36 8.67
CA PHE A 76 2.24 -18.24 8.65
C PHE A 76 1.40 -18.16 9.94
N LEU A 77 2.05 -18.08 11.11
CA LEU A 77 1.37 -17.96 12.39
C LEU A 77 0.62 -16.62 12.52
N VAL A 78 1.24 -15.52 12.13
CA VAL A 78 0.66 -14.16 12.19
C VAL A 78 -0.51 -14.04 11.22
N ASP A 79 -0.34 -14.48 9.97
CA ASP A 79 -1.41 -14.47 8.97
C ASP A 79 -2.62 -15.29 9.44
N SER A 80 -2.38 -16.47 10.01
CA SER A 80 -3.44 -17.34 10.52
C SER A 80 -4.18 -16.70 11.70
N ALA A 81 -3.44 -16.06 12.62
CA ALA A 81 -4.02 -15.37 13.77
C ALA A 81 -4.84 -14.14 13.33
N LYS A 82 -4.32 -13.35 12.39
CA LYS A 82 -5.00 -12.18 11.81
C LYS A 82 -6.31 -12.57 11.12
N GLU A 83 -6.31 -13.63 10.32
CA GLU A 83 -7.51 -14.11 9.64
C GLU A 83 -8.58 -14.59 10.63
N GLY A 84 -8.17 -15.29 11.70
CA GLY A 84 -9.07 -15.66 12.80
C GLY A 84 -9.67 -14.45 13.51
N LEU A 85 -8.84 -13.45 13.83
CA LEU A 85 -9.25 -12.21 14.48
C LEU A 85 -10.21 -11.39 13.60
N LYS A 86 -9.92 -11.27 12.30
CA LYS A 86 -10.76 -10.56 11.33
C LYS A 86 -12.17 -11.16 11.26
N LYS A 87 -12.28 -12.48 11.15
CA LYS A 87 -13.59 -13.17 11.11
C LYS A 87 -14.40 -12.94 12.38
N HIS A 88 -13.75 -12.96 13.55
CA HIS A 88 -14.42 -12.70 14.81
C HIS A 88 -14.92 -11.25 14.88
N ILE A 89 -14.06 -10.28 14.54
CA ILE A 89 -14.41 -8.85 14.53
C ILE A 89 -15.55 -8.54 13.55
N ASP A 90 -15.51 -9.09 12.34
CA ASP A 90 -16.51 -8.84 11.30
C ASP A 90 -17.91 -9.33 11.72
N GLN A 91 -18.01 -10.30 12.66
CA GLN A 91 -19.29 -10.75 13.23
C GLN A 91 -19.90 -9.75 14.22
N PHE A 92 -19.08 -8.98 14.95
CA PHE A 92 -19.56 -8.02 15.96
C PHE A 92 -19.74 -6.60 15.41
N ILE A 93 -18.99 -6.21 14.39
CA ILE A 93 -18.99 -4.84 13.85
C ILE A 93 -19.93 -4.72 12.64
N SER A 94 -21.12 -4.17 12.88
CA SER A 94 -22.10 -3.89 11.83
C SER A 94 -21.95 -2.51 11.19
N THR A 95 -21.31 -1.55 11.87
CA THR A 95 -21.17 -0.17 11.37
C THR A 95 -20.05 -0.04 10.34
N PRO A 96 -20.33 0.52 9.15
CA PRO A 96 -19.39 0.48 8.01
C PRO A 96 -18.12 1.31 8.24
N HIS A 97 -18.21 2.47 8.89
CA HIS A 97 -17.06 3.34 9.18
C HIS A 97 -16.11 2.72 10.23
N ILE A 98 -16.66 2.09 11.28
CA ILE A 98 -15.84 1.37 12.28
C ILE A 98 -15.19 0.15 11.64
N ARG A 99 -15.93 -0.60 10.80
CA ARG A 99 -15.37 -1.74 10.06
C ARG A 99 -14.18 -1.31 9.20
N MET A 100 -14.31 -0.23 8.44
CA MET A 100 -13.20 0.34 7.67
C MET A 100 -12.00 0.63 8.58
N ALA A 101 -12.18 1.40 9.66
CA ALA A 101 -11.09 1.80 10.55
C ALA A 101 -10.38 0.59 11.17
N VAL A 102 -11.14 -0.41 11.64
CA VAL A 102 -10.57 -1.63 12.24
C VAL A 102 -9.85 -2.47 11.19
N GLN A 103 -10.41 -2.64 9.98
CA GLN A 103 -9.75 -3.40 8.92
C GLN A 103 -8.46 -2.71 8.44
N THR A 104 -8.47 -1.40 8.30
CA THR A 104 -7.26 -0.60 8.01
C THR A 104 -6.23 -0.74 9.14
N GLY A 105 -6.66 -0.67 10.40
CA GLY A 105 -5.80 -0.86 11.57
C GLY A 105 -5.16 -2.26 11.62
N LEU A 106 -5.95 -3.31 11.38
CA LEU A 106 -5.46 -4.70 11.30
C LEU A 106 -4.46 -4.87 10.17
N TYR A 107 -4.67 -4.21 9.03
CA TYR A 107 -3.71 -4.23 7.92
C TYR A 107 -2.38 -3.57 8.30
N VAL A 108 -2.41 -2.39 8.93
CA VAL A 108 -1.18 -1.71 9.37
C VAL A 108 -0.46 -2.52 10.45
N LEU A 109 -1.20 -3.01 11.44
CA LEU A 109 -0.65 -3.80 12.55
C LEU A 109 0.01 -5.08 12.05
N ASP A 110 -0.62 -5.77 11.10
CA ASP A 110 -0.08 -6.96 10.45
C ASP A 110 1.29 -6.71 9.82
N GLN A 111 1.45 -5.62 9.07
CA GLN A 111 2.73 -5.25 8.44
C GLN A 111 3.80 -4.89 9.48
N LEU A 112 3.42 -4.19 10.55
CA LEU A 112 4.33 -3.86 11.65
C LEU A 112 4.81 -5.11 12.41
N ILE A 113 3.92 -6.07 12.66
CA ILE A 113 4.26 -7.33 13.31
C ILE A 113 5.26 -8.12 12.46
N HIS A 114 5.00 -8.27 11.16
CA HIS A 114 5.91 -8.98 10.25
C HIS A 114 7.30 -8.33 10.21
N LEU A 115 7.36 -7.00 10.06
CA LEU A 115 8.63 -6.26 10.08
C LEU A 115 9.37 -6.46 11.40
N THR A 116 8.65 -6.40 12.53
CA THR A 116 9.23 -6.59 13.86
C THR A 116 9.81 -7.99 14.02
N ILE A 117 9.10 -9.02 13.55
CA ILE A 117 9.56 -10.41 13.59
C ILE A 117 10.83 -10.59 12.78
N ILE A 118 10.92 -10.01 11.58
CA ILE A 118 12.13 -10.09 10.74
C ILE A 118 13.33 -9.52 11.51
N VAL A 119 13.17 -8.34 12.13
CA VAL A 119 14.24 -7.70 12.91
C VAL A 119 14.61 -8.54 14.13
N LEU A 120 13.63 -9.06 14.89
CA LEU A 120 13.86 -9.88 16.08
C LEU A 120 14.55 -11.21 15.75
N VAL A 121 14.12 -11.91 14.70
CA VAL A 121 14.74 -13.17 14.28
C VAL A 121 16.18 -12.92 13.83
N VAL A 122 16.44 -11.90 13.01
CA VAL A 122 17.81 -11.60 12.56
C VAL A 122 18.70 -11.18 13.73
N THR A 123 18.24 -10.31 14.62
CA THR A 123 19.03 -9.87 15.77
C THR A 123 19.35 -11.02 16.72
N TRP A 124 18.39 -11.92 16.96
CA TRP A 124 18.58 -13.12 17.76
C TRP A 124 19.57 -14.12 17.14
N ILE A 125 19.38 -14.51 15.87
CA ILE A 125 20.23 -15.51 15.20
C ILE A 125 21.68 -15.04 15.03
N PHE A 126 21.87 -13.75 14.77
CA PHE A 126 23.21 -13.18 14.56
C PHE A 126 23.83 -12.59 15.83
N GLY A 127 23.15 -12.63 16.98
CA GLY A 127 23.65 -12.11 18.24
C GLY A 127 23.88 -10.60 18.24
N ILE A 128 23.09 -9.86 17.46
CA ILE A 128 23.24 -8.41 17.31
C ILE A 128 22.51 -7.73 18.46
N LYS A 129 23.24 -6.99 19.29
CA LYS A 129 22.64 -6.13 20.31
C LYS A 129 22.14 -4.85 19.64
N PHE A 130 20.86 -4.79 19.33
CA PHE A 130 20.23 -3.58 18.79
C PHE A 130 19.78 -2.68 19.94
N ASN A 131 20.28 -1.45 19.98
CA ASN A 131 19.81 -0.41 20.89
C ASN A 131 19.05 0.64 20.09
N PHE A 132 17.72 0.60 20.17
CA PHE A 132 16.86 1.52 19.44
C PHE A 132 17.12 2.98 19.80
N TYR A 133 17.34 3.28 21.08
CA TYR A 133 17.58 4.66 21.53
C TYR A 133 18.87 5.23 20.96
N HIS A 134 19.96 4.49 21.01
CA HIS A 134 21.23 4.93 20.44
C HIS A 134 21.16 5.06 18.91
N PHE A 135 20.47 4.14 18.23
CA PHE A 135 20.25 4.26 16.79
C PHE A 135 19.42 5.50 16.44
N PHE A 136 18.32 5.72 17.18
CA PHE A 136 17.43 6.86 16.95
C PHE A 136 18.10 8.19 17.25
N ASP A 137 18.88 8.27 18.33
CA ASP A 137 19.64 9.47 18.69
C ASP A 137 20.69 9.81 17.62
N ALA A 138 21.50 8.82 17.21
CA ALA A 138 22.48 8.99 16.13
C ALA A 138 21.80 9.36 14.78
N PHE A 139 20.60 8.84 14.53
CA PHE A 139 19.79 9.17 13.35
C PHE A 139 19.33 10.63 13.39
N ILE A 140 18.80 11.11 14.52
CA ILE A 140 18.37 12.51 14.68
C ILE A 140 19.55 13.48 14.58
N GLN A 141 20.70 13.11 15.15
CA GLN A 141 21.92 13.93 15.14
C GLN A 141 22.67 13.88 13.80
N LYS A 142 22.20 13.11 12.81
CA LYS A 142 22.84 12.90 11.49
C LYS A 142 24.29 12.38 11.58
N GLU A 143 24.61 11.65 12.63
CA GLU A 143 25.95 11.09 12.85
C GLU A 143 26.16 9.75 12.14
N ILE A 144 25.10 9.17 11.58
CA ILE A 144 25.17 7.88 10.89
C ILE A 144 25.65 8.10 9.47
N GLN A 145 26.84 7.64 9.09
CA GLN A 145 27.17 7.55 7.67
C GLN A 145 26.63 6.24 7.10
N LEU A 146 25.68 6.31 6.17
CA LEU A 146 25.10 5.12 5.57
C LEU A 146 25.97 4.63 4.39
N PRO A 147 26.38 3.36 4.36
CA PRO A 147 27.02 2.79 3.18
C PRO A 147 26.10 2.91 1.96
N PHE A 148 26.67 3.16 0.78
CA PHE A 148 25.94 3.25 -0.48
C PHE A 148 25.00 2.05 -0.74
N SER A 149 25.43 0.84 -0.37
CA SER A 149 24.59 -0.37 -0.45
C SER A 149 23.34 -0.29 0.42
N THR A 150 23.43 0.29 1.62
CA THR A 150 22.31 0.48 2.53
C THR A 150 21.34 1.54 1.98
N GLN A 151 21.86 2.62 1.40
CA GLN A 151 21.05 3.67 0.76
C GLN A 151 20.21 3.11 -0.40
N ILE A 152 20.81 2.28 -1.27
CA ILE A 152 20.08 1.60 -2.35
C ILE A 152 18.98 0.69 -1.81
N LEU A 153 19.28 -0.15 -0.82
CA LEU A 153 18.30 -1.08 -0.26
C LEU A 153 17.13 -0.35 0.40
N LEU A 154 17.40 0.72 1.16
CA LEU A 154 16.37 1.59 1.73
C LEU A 154 15.53 2.27 0.63
N THR A 155 16.16 2.70 -0.46
CA THR A 155 15.45 3.28 -1.62
C THR A 155 14.44 2.29 -2.21
N ILE A 156 14.85 1.03 -2.40
CA ILE A 156 13.95 -0.02 -2.90
C ILE A 156 12.79 -0.24 -1.92
N ILE A 157 13.06 -0.31 -0.62
CA ILE A 157 12.02 -0.46 0.41
C ILE A 157 11.02 0.70 0.34
N VAL A 158 11.50 1.94 0.27
CA VAL A 158 10.64 3.13 0.20
C VAL A 158 9.76 3.11 -1.06
N ILE A 159 10.31 2.71 -2.22
CA ILE A 159 9.54 2.57 -3.45
C ILE A 159 8.45 1.49 -3.28
N LEU A 160 8.78 0.31 -2.73
CA LEU A 160 7.82 -0.76 -2.51
C LEU A 160 6.71 -0.34 -1.54
N LEU A 161 7.06 0.34 -0.43
CA LEU A 161 6.10 0.86 0.53
C LEU A 161 5.19 1.92 -0.11
N SER A 162 5.76 2.86 -0.85
CA SER A 162 5.00 3.92 -1.52
C SER A 162 4.06 3.35 -2.58
N VAL A 163 4.51 2.39 -3.39
CA VAL A 163 3.70 1.83 -4.48
C VAL A 163 2.61 0.92 -3.94
N PHE A 164 2.99 -0.07 -3.14
CA PHE A 164 2.11 -1.15 -2.73
C PHE A 164 1.45 -0.88 -1.38
N PHE A 165 2.23 -0.71 -0.30
CA PHE A 165 1.67 -0.56 1.04
C PHE A 165 0.71 0.65 1.13
N VAL A 166 1.15 1.82 0.69
CA VAL A 166 0.33 3.03 0.66
C VAL A 166 -0.86 2.85 -0.32
N GLY A 167 -0.66 2.17 -1.45
CA GLY A 167 -1.75 1.88 -2.39
C GLY A 167 -2.87 1.05 -1.77
N TYR A 168 -2.54 -0.04 -1.08
CA TYR A 168 -3.50 -0.89 -0.36
C TYR A 168 -4.13 -0.15 0.83
N LEU A 169 -3.35 0.65 1.56
CA LEU A 169 -3.84 1.48 2.66
C LEU A 169 -4.92 2.45 2.17
N ILE A 170 -4.65 3.17 1.08
CA ILE A 170 -5.61 4.09 0.45
C ILE A 170 -6.85 3.32 -0.01
N ALA A 171 -6.68 2.19 -0.69
CA ALA A 171 -7.81 1.38 -1.14
C ALA A 171 -8.70 0.90 0.03
N SER A 172 -8.09 0.54 1.15
CA SER A 172 -8.81 0.15 2.37
C SER A 172 -9.64 1.31 2.93
N VAL A 173 -9.08 2.51 3.02
CA VAL A 173 -9.79 3.71 3.51
C VAL A 173 -10.88 4.14 2.52
N LEU A 174 -10.56 4.19 1.23
CA LEU A 174 -11.48 4.63 0.18
C LEU A 174 -12.65 3.67 -0.07
N SER A 175 -12.56 2.42 0.41
CA SER A 175 -13.66 1.46 0.28
C SER A 175 -14.97 1.95 0.89
N TYR A 176 -14.90 2.80 1.92
CA TYR A 176 -16.07 3.39 2.58
C TYR A 176 -16.64 4.60 1.82
N PHE A 177 -15.79 5.37 1.15
CA PHE A 177 -16.18 6.62 0.45
C PHE A 177 -16.53 6.40 -1.02
N LYS A 178 -16.43 5.16 -1.53
CA LYS A 178 -16.67 4.87 -2.93
C LYS A 178 -18.13 5.23 -3.27
N PRO A 179 -18.37 6.14 -4.24
CA PRO A 179 -19.73 6.50 -4.60
C PRO A 179 -20.47 5.28 -5.13
N ASP A 180 -21.74 5.13 -4.74
CA ASP A 180 -22.61 4.10 -5.28
C ASP A 180 -22.78 4.37 -6.78
N ASN A 181 -22.46 3.38 -7.62
CA ASN A 181 -22.53 3.50 -9.08
C ASN A 181 -23.98 3.75 -9.61
N GLU A 182 -24.98 3.79 -8.73
CA GLU A 182 -26.40 3.94 -9.05
C GLU A 182 -26.94 5.33 -8.70
N ILE A 183 -26.40 6.38 -9.32
CA ILE A 183 -27.06 7.68 -9.27
C ILE A 183 -28.25 7.67 -10.25
N ARG A 184 -29.46 7.36 -9.74
CA ARG A 184 -30.74 7.58 -10.42
C ARG A 184 -31.03 9.08 -10.42
N GLU A 185 -30.63 9.78 -11.46
CA GLU A 185 -31.02 11.17 -11.67
C GLU A 185 -32.52 11.23 -12.01
N LYS A 186 -33.37 11.60 -11.05
CA LYS A 186 -34.81 11.85 -11.29
C LYS A 186 -34.99 13.22 -11.91
N ILE A 187 -35.00 13.30 -13.24
CA ILE A 187 -35.42 14.51 -13.96
C ILE A 187 -36.95 14.56 -13.96
N LYS A 188 -37.55 15.49 -13.19
CA LYS A 188 -38.96 15.88 -13.39
C LYS A 188 -39.03 16.87 -14.55
N MET A 189 -39.59 16.47 -15.69
CA MET A 189 -40.04 17.41 -16.72
C MET A 189 -41.57 17.51 -16.64
N GLU A 190 -42.07 18.71 -16.41
CA GLU A 190 -43.48 19.05 -16.61
C GLU A 190 -43.67 19.46 -18.08
N GLU A 191 -44.39 18.64 -18.85
CA GLU A 191 -44.89 19.06 -20.16
C GLU A 191 -46.10 19.97 -19.97
N CYS A 192 -45.97 21.27 -20.22
CA CYS A 192 -47.12 22.12 -20.49
C CYS A 192 -47.63 21.82 -21.90
N ARG A 193 -48.74 21.10 -22.02
CA ARG A 193 -49.48 20.98 -23.29
C ARG A 193 -50.73 21.84 -23.24
N GLN A 194 -50.88 22.73 -24.22
CA GLN A 194 -52.12 23.44 -24.45
C GLN A 194 -53.16 22.51 -25.07
N GLN A 195 -54.38 22.62 -24.53
CA GLN A 195 -55.70 22.15 -24.99
C GLN A 195 -56.19 20.76 -24.53
N ASP A 196 -57.08 20.81 -23.50
CA ASP A 196 -58.30 20.04 -23.22
C ASP A 196 -58.25 18.49 -23.37
N GLU A 197 -58.54 17.62 -22.38
CA GLU A 197 -59.18 17.67 -21.06
C GLU A 197 -58.54 16.60 -20.14
N ARG A 198 -58.41 16.92 -18.84
CA ARG A 198 -57.92 16.11 -17.69
C ARG A 198 -56.41 15.76 -17.65
N PRO A 199 -55.68 16.14 -16.58
CA PRO A 199 -54.29 15.78 -16.42
C PRO A 199 -54.17 14.30 -16.04
N HIS A 200 -53.85 13.44 -17.01
CA HIS A 200 -53.25 12.15 -16.70
C HIS A 200 -51.75 12.36 -16.50
N ILE A 201 -51.31 12.22 -15.24
CA ILE A 201 -49.88 12.12 -14.92
C ILE A 201 -49.41 10.78 -15.50
N ILE A 202 -48.93 10.77 -16.74
CA ILE A 202 -48.19 9.63 -17.28
C ILE A 202 -46.75 9.85 -16.84
N GLU A 203 -46.37 9.21 -15.73
CA GLU A 203 -44.97 9.13 -15.29
C GLU A 203 -44.18 8.27 -16.30
N LYS A 204 -43.77 8.87 -17.42
CA LYS A 204 -42.77 8.25 -18.30
C LYS A 204 -41.40 8.47 -17.66
N VAL A 205 -40.97 7.49 -16.88
CA VAL A 205 -39.59 7.39 -16.38
C VAL A 205 -38.68 7.11 -17.58
N THR A 206 -38.21 8.16 -18.26
CA THR A 206 -37.08 8.02 -19.18
C THR A 206 -35.83 7.85 -18.33
N ILE A 207 -35.39 6.60 -18.17
CA ILE A 207 -34.08 6.30 -17.60
C ILE A 207 -33.05 6.83 -18.61
N LYS A 208 -32.58 8.07 -18.43
CA LYS A 208 -31.28 8.44 -18.97
C LYS A 208 -30.28 7.58 -18.21
N LYS A 209 -29.90 6.46 -18.83
CA LYS A 209 -28.71 5.72 -18.45
C LYS A 209 -27.56 6.66 -18.78
N ALA A 210 -27.22 7.56 -17.85
CA ALA A 210 -25.88 8.12 -17.78
C ALA A 210 -24.98 6.93 -17.47
N THR A 211 -24.71 6.15 -18.51
CA THR A 211 -23.67 5.17 -18.51
C THR A 211 -22.45 6.05 -18.29
N TYR A 212 -21.90 6.06 -17.08
CA TYR A 212 -20.49 6.36 -16.93
C TYR A 212 -19.83 5.43 -17.92
N VAL A 213 -19.45 5.97 -19.08
CA VAL A 213 -18.73 5.19 -20.05
C VAL A 213 -17.50 4.74 -19.27
N THR A 214 -17.37 3.43 -19.09
CA THR A 214 -16.18 2.80 -18.56
C THR A 214 -15.09 2.92 -19.64
N ASP A 215 -14.77 4.14 -20.06
CA ASP A 215 -13.74 4.45 -21.07
C ASP A 215 -12.35 4.39 -20.46
N SER A 216 -12.24 4.29 -19.14
CA SER A 216 -10.98 4.05 -18.47
C SER A 216 -10.76 2.54 -18.38
N PRO A 217 -9.65 1.98 -18.90
CA PRO A 217 -9.33 0.57 -18.69
C PRO A 217 -9.38 0.27 -17.20
N GLU A 218 -9.84 -0.93 -16.82
CA GLU A 218 -10.10 -1.34 -15.41
C GLU A 218 -8.91 -1.09 -14.45
N LYS A 219 -7.70 -0.88 -14.99
CA LYS A 219 -6.46 -0.64 -14.24
C LYS A 219 -5.88 0.78 -14.36
N ALA A 220 -6.51 1.70 -15.11
CA ALA A 220 -5.96 3.03 -15.36
C ALA A 220 -5.73 3.83 -14.06
N GLY A 221 -6.70 3.82 -13.15
CA GLY A 221 -6.58 4.51 -11.86
C GLY A 221 -5.42 4.00 -11.00
N MET A 222 -5.17 2.68 -11.02
CA MET A 222 -4.02 2.08 -10.33
C MET A 222 -2.70 2.62 -10.90
N TRP A 223 -2.55 2.60 -12.23
CA TRP A 223 -1.34 3.11 -12.89
C TRP A 223 -1.13 4.61 -12.66
N ILE A 224 -2.18 5.43 -12.72
CA ILE A 224 -2.10 6.86 -12.40
C ILE A 224 -1.57 7.06 -10.99
N GLY A 225 -2.12 6.32 -10.01
CA GLY A 225 -1.66 6.40 -8.63
C GLY A 225 -0.21 5.98 -8.44
N ILE A 226 0.24 4.92 -9.12
CA ILE A 226 1.65 4.49 -9.08
C ILE A 226 2.56 5.59 -9.65
N LEU A 227 2.20 6.14 -10.81
CA LEU A 227 3.00 7.18 -11.47
C LEU A 227 3.10 8.46 -10.62
N GLU A 228 1.99 8.90 -10.03
CA GLU A 228 1.97 10.09 -9.15
C GLU A 228 2.91 9.90 -7.96
N ARG A 229 2.81 8.77 -7.26
CA ARG A 229 3.64 8.49 -6.09
C ARG A 229 5.12 8.39 -6.44
N LEU A 230 5.47 7.73 -7.55
CA LEU A 230 6.86 7.67 -8.04
C LEU A 230 7.39 9.05 -8.42
N LEU A 231 6.56 9.88 -9.08
CA LEU A 231 6.95 11.22 -9.48
C LEU A 231 7.16 12.15 -8.28
N ILE A 232 6.33 12.05 -7.24
CA ILE A 232 6.52 12.78 -5.98
C ILE A 232 7.84 12.36 -5.31
N LEU A 233 8.16 11.06 -5.27
CA LEU A 233 9.44 10.59 -4.70
C LEU A 233 10.65 11.18 -5.46
N ILE A 234 10.61 11.16 -6.80
CA ILE A 234 11.67 11.72 -7.65
C ILE A 234 11.83 13.23 -7.40
N LEU A 235 10.72 13.97 -7.32
CA LEU A 235 10.76 15.41 -7.10
C LEU A 235 11.21 15.80 -5.68
N CYS A 236 10.91 14.98 -4.67
CA CYS A 236 11.47 15.16 -3.32
C CYS A 236 12.99 15.00 -3.32
N LEU A 237 13.52 14.01 -4.06
CA LEU A 237 14.96 13.83 -4.24
C LEU A 237 15.61 14.99 -5.00
N ALA A 238 14.91 15.55 -5.99
CA ALA A 238 15.35 16.71 -6.75
C ALA A 238 15.14 18.06 -6.02
N ASP A 239 14.61 18.05 -4.79
CA ASP A 239 14.23 19.24 -4.01
C ASP A 239 13.29 20.22 -4.74
N SER A 240 12.44 19.69 -5.65
CA SER A 240 11.56 20.48 -6.50
C SER A 240 10.13 20.49 -5.95
N ILE A 241 9.90 21.33 -4.94
CA ILE A 241 8.57 21.54 -4.35
C ILE A 241 7.60 22.06 -5.41
N THR A 242 8.06 22.95 -6.30
CA THR A 242 7.27 23.49 -7.42
C THR A 242 6.77 22.39 -8.36
N GLY A 243 7.60 21.38 -8.66
CA GLY A 243 7.18 20.25 -9.48
C GLY A 243 6.08 19.43 -8.82
N ILE A 244 6.15 19.26 -7.49
CA ILE A 244 5.12 18.53 -6.73
C ILE A 244 3.79 19.30 -6.79
N SER A 245 3.83 20.61 -6.54
CA SER A 245 2.64 21.48 -6.65
C SER A 245 2.01 21.44 -8.05
N PHE A 246 2.83 21.42 -9.10
CA PHE A 246 2.37 21.35 -10.48
C PHE A 246 1.60 20.04 -10.77
N ILE A 247 2.10 18.90 -10.31
CA ILE A 247 1.42 17.60 -10.50
C ILE A 247 0.07 17.58 -9.79
N ILE A 248 0.02 18.06 -8.55
CA ILE A 248 -1.21 18.13 -7.76
C ILE A 248 -2.24 19.02 -8.47
N ALA A 249 -1.81 20.19 -8.95
CA ALA A 249 -2.65 21.11 -9.70
C ALA A 249 -3.16 20.50 -11.02
N MET A 250 -2.28 19.87 -11.81
CA MET A 250 -2.67 19.19 -13.05
C MET A 250 -3.70 18.10 -12.78
N LYS A 251 -3.50 17.29 -11.74
CA LYS A 251 -4.43 16.20 -11.38
C LYS A 251 -5.82 16.75 -11.06
N ALA A 252 -5.90 17.79 -10.23
CA ALA A 252 -7.17 18.46 -9.91
C ALA A 252 -7.83 19.08 -11.15
N LEU A 253 -7.05 19.73 -12.03
CA LEU A 253 -7.54 20.36 -13.25
C LEU A 253 -8.19 19.34 -14.21
N THR A 254 -7.57 18.18 -14.41
CA THR A 254 -8.11 17.14 -15.31
C THR A 254 -9.44 16.55 -14.85
N ARG A 255 -9.77 16.68 -13.56
CA ARG A 255 -10.97 16.11 -12.94
C ARG A 255 -11.99 17.17 -12.50
N PHE A 256 -11.74 18.44 -12.78
CA PHE A 256 -12.56 19.56 -12.32
C PHE A 256 -14.05 19.41 -12.64
N LYS A 257 -14.41 18.98 -13.86
CA LYS A 257 -15.82 18.76 -14.27
C LYS A 257 -16.53 17.66 -13.48
N GLN A 258 -15.79 16.75 -12.85
CA GLN A 258 -16.37 15.65 -12.07
C GLN A 258 -16.60 16.06 -10.61
N PHE A 259 -16.10 17.22 -10.17
CA PHE A 259 -16.31 17.73 -8.82
C PHE A 259 -17.71 18.30 -8.59
N ASP A 260 -18.53 18.41 -9.65
CA ASP A 260 -19.96 18.71 -9.52
C ASP A 260 -20.70 17.60 -8.75
N ASP A 261 -20.23 16.35 -8.83
CA ASP A 261 -20.68 15.26 -7.98
C ASP A 261 -19.94 15.31 -6.63
N LYS A 262 -20.66 15.68 -5.57
CA LYS A 262 -20.13 15.79 -4.22
C LYS A 262 -19.50 14.48 -3.72
N SER A 263 -20.13 13.33 -3.99
CA SER A 263 -19.64 12.03 -3.54
C SER A 263 -18.33 11.65 -4.25
N PHE A 264 -18.24 11.93 -5.54
CA PHE A 264 -16.98 11.77 -6.29
C PHE A 264 -15.90 12.74 -5.79
N ALA A 265 -16.25 14.01 -5.53
CA ALA A 265 -15.32 15.01 -5.05
C ALA A 265 -14.72 14.62 -3.69
N GLU A 266 -15.53 14.16 -2.74
CA GLU A 266 -15.09 13.68 -1.42
C GLU A 266 -14.17 12.46 -1.56
N TYR A 267 -14.58 11.45 -2.34
CA TYR A 267 -13.78 10.26 -2.63
C TYR A 267 -12.41 10.63 -3.22
N TYR A 268 -12.39 11.48 -4.25
CA TYR A 268 -11.18 11.91 -4.93
C TYR A 268 -10.26 12.73 -4.00
N LEU A 269 -10.83 13.64 -3.22
CA LEU A 269 -10.09 14.53 -2.32
C LEU A 269 -9.40 13.73 -1.21
N ILE A 270 -10.13 12.86 -0.52
CA ILE A 270 -9.60 12.01 0.55
C ILE A 270 -8.47 11.13 0.00
N GLY A 271 -8.70 10.47 -1.14
CA GLY A 271 -7.72 9.58 -1.76
C GLY A 271 -6.44 10.30 -2.16
N SER A 272 -6.57 11.47 -2.80
CA SER A 272 -5.42 12.25 -3.25
C SER A 272 -4.63 12.84 -2.08
N MET A 273 -5.31 13.40 -1.07
CA MET A 273 -4.65 13.95 0.12
C MET A 273 -3.88 12.87 0.88
N LEU A 274 -4.49 11.70 1.07
CA LEU A 274 -3.83 10.57 1.74
C LEU A 274 -2.60 10.10 0.95
N SER A 275 -2.70 9.98 -0.38
CA SER A 275 -1.58 9.60 -1.24
C SER A 275 -0.44 10.61 -1.18
N ILE A 276 -0.74 11.91 -1.31
CA ILE A 276 0.26 12.98 -1.28
C ILE A 276 0.95 13.02 0.09
N MET A 277 0.18 12.92 1.18
CA MET A 277 0.73 12.91 2.54
C MET A 277 1.76 11.80 2.73
N PHE A 278 1.41 10.55 2.40
CA PHE A 278 2.34 9.42 2.56
C PHE A 278 3.52 9.49 1.59
N SER A 279 3.31 9.91 0.34
CA SER A 279 4.40 10.07 -0.63
C SER A 279 5.39 11.17 -0.24
N LEU A 280 4.93 12.27 0.34
CA LEU A 280 5.81 13.31 0.88
C LEU A 280 6.60 12.81 2.08
N MET A 281 5.96 12.13 3.04
CA MET A 281 6.66 11.56 4.21
C MET A 281 7.76 10.59 3.77
N LEU A 282 7.43 9.66 2.87
CA LEU A 282 8.38 8.69 2.33
C LEU A 282 9.46 9.35 1.45
N GLY A 283 9.09 10.37 0.67
CA GLY A 283 10.02 11.09 -0.21
C GLY A 283 11.05 11.91 0.56
N TYR A 284 10.65 12.64 1.60
CA TYR A 284 11.59 13.35 2.47
C TYR A 284 12.45 12.40 3.31
N PHE A 285 11.88 11.28 3.78
CA PHE A 285 12.67 10.22 4.40
C PHE A 285 13.73 9.67 3.44
N LEU A 286 13.36 9.43 2.19
CA LEU A 286 14.31 8.97 1.17
C LEU A 286 15.40 10.00 0.91
N ARG A 287 15.06 11.29 0.78
CA ARG A 287 16.04 12.37 0.65
C ARG A 287 16.99 12.39 1.84
N PHE A 288 16.48 12.25 3.05
CA PHE A 288 17.30 12.16 4.25
C PHE A 288 18.32 11.02 4.18
N VAL A 289 17.90 9.82 3.75
CA VAL A 289 18.79 8.66 3.57
C VAL A 289 19.95 8.93 2.61
N TRP A 290 19.74 9.76 1.58
CA TRP A 290 20.78 10.12 0.61
C TRP A 290 21.66 11.31 1.02
N MET A 291 21.26 12.07 2.05
CA MET A 291 22.05 13.19 2.59
C MET A 291 22.98 12.79 3.72
N VAL A 292 22.85 11.56 4.22
CA VAL A 292 23.43 11.02 5.46
C VAL A 292 24.30 9.81 5.11
#